data_AF-A0A522RXN1-F1
#
_entry.id   AF-A0A522RXN1-F1
#
_cell.length_a   1.000
_cell.length_b   1.000
_cell.length_c   1.000
_cell.angle_alpha   90.00
_cell.angle_beta   90.00
_cell.angle_gamma   90.00
#
_symmetry.space_group_name_H-M   'P 1'
#
loop_
_entity.id
_entity.type
_entity.pdbx_description
1 polymer ?
#
loop_
_entity_poly.entity_id
_entity_poly.type
_entity_poly.pdbx_seq_one_letter_code
_entity_poly.pdbx_strand_id
1 'polypeptide(L)'
;MHAHDGSSIKAAPLVAVFLHSSTAVISGGVILDHSHLADMDGKAWCEYYGVKVSRGIATLYKAVNDHWTTSRGVDYSPGSKPRCDDFKPTNECGNGLHFGPTLLHAKAYFPEATKFVAVGVKLTELQPIYRDGSTAKCKAPRVVRACVAVDIDGKPVAPDPAGVTGTQV
;
A
#
# COMPACT_ATOMS: atom_id res chain seq x y z
N MET A 1 -11.33 22.08 3.44
CA MET A 1 -10.92 23.02 2.37
C MET A 1 -9.58 22.58 1.82
N HIS A 2 -9.35 22.62 0.50
CA HIS A 2 -8.11 22.14 -0.12
C HIS A 2 -7.29 23.33 -0.63
N ALA A 3 -6.03 23.42 -0.21
CA ALA A 3 -5.09 24.45 -0.61
C ALA A 3 -4.09 23.88 -1.60
N HIS A 4 -4.14 24.34 -2.85
CA HIS A 4 -3.20 23.97 -3.91
C HIS A 4 -2.44 25.22 -4.37
N ASP A 5 -1.25 25.04 -4.95
CA ASP A 5 -0.52 25.98 -5.81
C ASP A 5 -0.79 27.47 -5.58
N GLY A 6 -0.04 28.11 -4.70
CA GLY A 6 -0.10 29.56 -4.46
C GLY A 6 -1.44 30.09 -3.92
N SER A 7 -2.42 29.21 -3.62
CA SER A 7 -3.72 29.64 -3.06
C SER A 7 -3.55 30.39 -1.73
N SER A 8 -4.38 31.40 -1.52
CA SER A 8 -4.45 32.16 -0.27
C SER A 8 -5.77 31.87 0.44
N ILE A 9 -5.67 31.42 1.69
CA ILE A 9 -6.80 30.91 2.47
C ILE A 9 -6.82 31.55 3.86
N LYS A 10 -8.00 32.02 4.27
CA LYS A 10 -8.30 32.41 5.65
C LYS A 10 -9.39 31.51 6.20
N ALA A 11 -9.07 30.75 7.25
CA ALA A 11 -9.95 29.73 7.81
C ALA A 11 -10.28 30.02 9.27
N ALA A 12 -11.53 29.78 9.67
CA ALA A 12 -11.93 29.84 11.08
C ALA A 12 -11.28 28.68 11.88
N PRO A 13 -11.10 28.78 13.21
CA PRO A 13 -10.28 27.86 14.01
C PRO A 13 -10.62 26.36 13.91
N LEU A 14 -11.88 26.02 13.62
CA LEU A 14 -12.33 24.62 13.53
C LEU A 14 -12.41 24.08 12.08
N VAL A 15 -11.98 24.87 11.09
CA VAL A 15 -11.98 24.44 9.69
C VAL A 15 -10.72 23.65 9.39
N ALA A 16 -10.90 22.40 8.94
CA ALA A 16 -9.79 21.60 8.42
C ALA A 16 -9.34 22.13 7.04
N VAL A 17 -8.05 22.41 6.93
CA VAL A 17 -7.38 22.84 5.70
C VAL A 17 -6.38 21.78 5.28
N PHE A 18 -6.63 21.14 4.15
CA PHE A 18 -5.74 20.16 3.53
C PHE A 18 -4.74 20.90 2.65
N LEU A 19 -3.50 21.03 3.11
CA LEU A 19 -2.43 21.73 2.41
C LEU A 19 -1.74 20.76 1.44
N HIS A 20 -1.91 20.95 0.13
CA HIS A 20 -1.32 20.07 -0.89
C HIS A 20 -0.04 20.63 -1.52
N SER A 21 0.25 21.92 -1.33
CA SER A 21 1.42 22.59 -1.91
C SER A 21 2.01 23.58 -0.92
N SER A 22 3.31 23.45 -0.63
CA SER A 22 4.04 24.33 0.30
C SER A 22 4.07 25.81 -0.13
N THR A 23 3.64 26.11 -1.35
CA THR A 23 3.50 27.47 -1.88
C THR A 23 2.21 28.17 -1.47
N ALA A 24 1.24 27.46 -0.88
CA ALA A 24 -0.02 28.06 -0.43
C ALA A 24 0.17 28.89 0.86
N VAL A 25 -0.56 30.01 0.95
CA VAL A 25 -0.55 30.90 2.12
C VAL A 25 -1.83 30.66 2.93
N ILE A 26 -1.69 30.11 4.13
CA ILE A 26 -2.83 29.78 5.00
C ILE A 26 -2.77 30.58 6.30
N SER A 27 -3.91 31.16 6.69
CA SER A 27 -4.11 31.80 7.99
C SER A 27 -5.32 31.19 8.73
N GLY A 28 -5.08 30.66 9.93
CA GLY A 28 -6.12 30.00 10.75
C GLY A 28 -6.47 28.57 10.31
N GLY A 29 -7.47 27.98 10.97
CA GLY A 29 -7.88 26.59 10.77
C GLY A 29 -6.96 25.54 11.41
N VAL A 30 -7.31 24.27 11.20
CA VAL A 30 -6.49 23.10 11.55
C VAL A 30 -5.84 22.59 10.27
N ILE A 31 -4.52 22.68 10.18
CA ILE A 31 -3.78 22.32 8.97
C ILE A 31 -3.47 20.82 8.97
N LEU A 32 -3.88 20.15 7.90
CA LEU A 32 -3.52 18.77 7.57
C LEU A 32 -2.56 18.84 6.38
N ASP A 33 -1.26 18.75 6.65
CA ASP A 33 -0.22 18.93 5.64
C ASP A 33 -0.01 17.66 4.80
N HIS A 34 -0.19 17.81 3.49
CA HIS A 34 -0.01 16.80 2.45
C HIS A 34 1.08 17.22 1.44
N SER A 35 1.74 18.36 1.65
CA SER A 35 2.67 18.93 0.67
C SER A 35 4.00 18.18 0.56
N HIS A 36 4.29 17.30 1.52
CA HIS A 36 5.54 16.54 1.61
C HIS A 36 5.37 15.03 1.35
N LEU A 37 4.25 14.61 0.74
CA LEU A 37 4.00 13.19 0.44
C LEU A 37 5.06 12.56 -0.46
N ALA A 38 5.68 13.35 -1.35
CA ALA A 38 6.74 12.90 -2.26
C ALA A 38 8.05 12.54 -1.55
N ASP A 39 8.28 13.12 -0.37
CA ASP A 39 9.53 13.04 0.38
C ASP A 39 9.47 12.01 1.52
N MET A 40 8.32 11.34 1.71
CA MET A 40 8.14 10.38 2.78
C MET A 40 9.03 9.15 2.59
N ASP A 41 9.81 8.83 3.62
CA ASP A 41 10.43 7.51 3.75
C ASP A 41 9.39 6.44 4.11
N GLY A 42 9.82 5.18 4.16
CA GLY A 42 8.91 4.08 4.46
C GLY A 42 8.25 4.15 5.84
N LYS A 43 8.92 4.77 6.84
CA LYS A 43 8.38 4.93 8.19
C LYS A 43 7.29 6.00 8.21
N ALA A 44 7.60 7.19 7.71
CA ALA A 44 6.65 8.30 7.64
C ALA A 44 5.41 7.92 6.82
N TRP A 45 5.59 7.21 5.70
CA TRP A 45 4.49 6.71 4.88
C TRP A 45 3.61 5.70 5.63
N CYS A 46 4.22 4.79 6.39
CA CYS A 46 3.47 3.84 7.20
C CYS A 46 2.65 4.54 8.29
N GLU A 47 3.22 5.54 8.96
CA GLU A 47 2.53 6.35 9.98
C GLU A 47 1.35 7.12 9.35
N TYR A 48 1.59 7.76 8.21
CA TYR A 48 0.58 8.54 7.49
C TYR A 48 -0.63 7.70 7.04
N TYR A 49 -0.40 6.50 6.51
CA TYR A 49 -1.47 5.59 6.05
C TYR A 49 -1.99 4.62 7.12
N GLY A 50 -1.51 4.70 8.36
CA GLY A 50 -1.92 3.81 9.46
C GLY A 50 -1.50 2.34 9.26
N VAL A 51 -0.40 2.10 8.54
CA VAL A 51 0.13 0.76 8.30
C VAL A 51 0.67 0.16 9.61
N LYS A 52 0.16 -1.01 9.97
CA LYS A 52 0.64 -1.73 11.17
C LYS A 52 2.07 -2.22 10.98
N VAL A 53 2.99 -1.62 11.73
CA VAL A 53 4.38 -2.07 11.85
C VAL A 53 4.57 -2.81 13.18
N SER A 54 5.16 -4.00 13.13
CA SER A 54 5.55 -4.75 14.32
C SER A 54 6.94 -5.34 14.13
N ARG A 55 7.84 -5.10 15.09
CA ARG A 55 9.25 -5.56 15.04
C ARG A 55 9.95 -5.22 13.71
N GLY A 56 9.73 -4.01 13.20
CA GLY A 56 10.30 -3.54 11.94
C GLY A 56 9.69 -4.16 10.66
N ILE A 57 8.55 -4.84 10.76
CA ILE A 57 7.84 -5.45 9.63
C ILE A 57 6.50 -4.73 9.43
N ALA A 58 6.34 -4.07 8.29
CA ALA A 58 5.11 -3.41 7.86
C ALA A 58 4.12 -4.44 7.27
N THR A 59 2.84 -4.32 7.63
CA THR A 59 1.75 -5.15 7.11
C THR A 59 1.09 -4.47 5.92
N LEU A 60 1.28 -5.03 4.73
CA LEU A 60 0.79 -4.45 3.48
C LEU A 60 -0.10 -5.45 2.75
N TYR A 61 -0.79 -4.99 1.70
CA TYR A 61 -1.79 -5.81 1.02
C TYR A 61 -1.54 -5.91 -0.47
N LYS A 62 -1.91 -7.07 -1.02
CA LYS A 62 -1.93 -7.34 -2.45
C LYS A 62 -3.30 -7.91 -2.83
N ALA A 63 -3.87 -7.38 -3.90
CA ALA A 63 -5.03 -7.92 -4.56
C ALA A 63 -4.55 -8.87 -5.66
N VAL A 64 -5.15 -10.07 -5.75
CA VAL A 64 -4.76 -11.15 -6.66
C VAL A 64 -5.99 -11.88 -7.21
N ASN A 65 -5.78 -12.69 -8.24
CA ASN A 65 -6.81 -13.53 -8.84
C ASN A 65 -6.89 -14.89 -8.13
N ASP A 66 -7.72 -15.80 -8.64
CA ASP A 66 -7.93 -17.12 -8.06
C ASP A 66 -6.68 -18.02 -8.08
N HIS A 67 -5.69 -17.67 -8.89
CA HIS A 67 -4.39 -18.32 -8.99
C HIS A 67 -3.30 -17.61 -8.14
N TRP A 68 -3.71 -16.76 -7.20
CA TRP A 68 -2.82 -16.02 -6.31
C TRP A 68 -1.78 -15.15 -7.03
N THR A 69 -2.10 -14.69 -8.23
CA THR A 69 -1.20 -13.87 -9.04
C THR A 69 -1.91 -12.68 -9.66
N THR A 70 -1.21 -11.97 -10.54
CA THR A 70 -1.71 -10.87 -11.38
C THR A 70 -1.22 -11.09 -12.80
N SER A 71 -1.58 -10.23 -13.76
CA SER A 71 -1.00 -10.25 -15.11
C SER A 71 0.54 -10.09 -15.14
N ARG A 72 1.17 -9.75 -14.00
CA ARG A 72 2.63 -9.65 -13.84
C ARG A 72 3.31 -10.95 -13.39
N GLY A 73 2.55 -12.01 -13.09
CA GLY A 73 3.07 -13.38 -12.92
C GLY A 73 3.74 -13.74 -11.59
N VAL A 74 3.92 -12.81 -10.64
CA VAL A 74 4.44 -13.16 -9.31
C VAL A 74 3.39 -13.96 -8.52
N ASP A 75 3.80 -15.08 -7.93
CA ASP A 75 2.96 -15.92 -7.08
C ASP A 75 2.94 -15.41 -5.63
N TYR A 76 1.74 -15.15 -5.11
CA TYR A 76 1.45 -14.72 -3.75
C TYR A 76 0.65 -15.77 -2.96
N SER A 77 0.72 -17.05 -3.34
CA SER A 77 0.03 -18.13 -2.65
C SER A 77 0.28 -18.10 -1.14
N PRO A 78 -0.74 -18.39 -0.29
CA PRO A 78 -0.57 -18.37 1.16
C PRO A 78 0.62 -19.21 1.62
N GLY A 79 1.44 -18.66 2.50
CA GLY A 79 2.71 -19.26 2.94
C GLY A 79 3.94 -18.86 2.10
N SER A 80 3.75 -18.31 0.89
CA SER A 80 4.87 -17.89 0.04
C SER A 80 5.58 -16.63 0.54
N LYS A 81 6.81 -16.43 0.07
CA LYS A 81 7.65 -15.24 0.33
C LYS A 81 8.28 -14.74 -0.98
N PRO A 82 7.51 -14.14 -1.88
CA PRO A 82 8.03 -13.72 -3.18
C PRO A 82 9.15 -12.68 -3.04
N ARG A 83 10.02 -12.66 -4.05
CA ARG A 83 11.13 -11.71 -4.22
C ARG A 83 11.20 -11.31 -5.69
N CYS A 84 11.65 -10.08 -5.97
CA CYS A 84 12.01 -9.63 -7.30
C CYS A 84 13.53 -9.43 -7.42
N ASP A 85 14.06 -9.50 -8.64
CA ASP A 85 15.49 -9.30 -8.92
C ASP A 85 15.80 -7.89 -9.44
N ASP A 86 14.78 -7.11 -9.77
CA ASP A 86 14.90 -5.81 -10.44
C ASP A 86 14.62 -4.61 -9.53
N PHE A 87 14.69 -4.78 -8.20
CA PHE A 87 14.30 -3.75 -7.25
C PHE A 87 15.13 -2.46 -7.40
N LYS A 88 14.44 -1.31 -7.45
CA LYS A 88 15.07 0.03 -7.40
C LYS A 88 14.39 0.90 -6.35
N PRO A 89 15.12 1.49 -5.38
CA PRO A 89 14.56 2.31 -4.31
C PRO A 89 14.31 3.75 -4.77
N THR A 90 13.51 3.91 -5.82
CA THR A 90 13.03 5.21 -6.31
C THR A 90 11.55 5.38 -5.99
N ASN A 91 11.03 6.60 -5.96
CA ASN A 91 9.60 6.85 -5.82
C ASN A 91 8.78 6.56 -7.09
N GLU A 92 9.42 6.06 -8.16
CA GLU A 92 8.78 5.70 -9.42
C GLU A 92 8.11 4.33 -9.39
N CYS A 93 7.10 4.15 -10.23
CA CYS A 93 6.43 2.86 -10.40
C CYS A 93 7.29 1.88 -11.21
N GLY A 94 7.18 0.58 -10.90
CA GLY A 94 8.03 -0.50 -11.45
C GLY A 94 9.10 -0.96 -10.47
N ASN A 95 9.96 -1.90 -10.90
CA ASN A 95 11.19 -2.32 -10.22
C ASN A 95 11.01 -2.65 -8.72
N GLY A 96 10.26 -3.72 -8.44
CA GLY A 96 9.86 -4.10 -7.09
C GLY A 96 8.53 -4.85 -7.05
N LEU A 97 8.24 -5.48 -5.91
CA LEU A 97 6.92 -6.01 -5.59
C LEU A 97 6.03 -4.87 -5.06
N HIS A 98 4.91 -4.60 -5.73
CA HIS A 98 3.99 -3.51 -5.39
C HIS A 98 2.89 -3.93 -4.42
N PHE A 99 2.66 -3.11 -3.39
CA PHE A 99 1.64 -3.34 -2.36
C PHE A 99 0.87 -2.05 -2.02
N GLY A 100 -0.37 -2.20 -1.56
CA GLY A 100 -1.17 -1.11 -1.00
C GLY A 100 -1.09 -1.07 0.53
N PRO A 101 -1.26 0.11 1.16
CA PRO A 101 -1.32 0.22 2.62
C PRO A 101 -2.62 -0.39 3.19
N THR A 102 -3.68 -0.43 2.39
CA THR A 102 -4.95 -1.08 2.73
C THR A 102 -5.44 -1.96 1.58
N LEU A 103 -6.43 -2.81 1.86
CA LEU A 103 -7.04 -3.67 0.86
C LEU A 103 -7.74 -2.88 -0.25
N LEU A 104 -8.39 -1.76 0.08
CA LEU A 104 -9.01 -0.88 -0.92
C LEU A 104 -7.96 -0.25 -1.85
N HIS A 105 -6.81 0.17 -1.32
CA HIS A 105 -5.71 0.64 -2.15
C HIS A 105 -5.16 -0.46 -3.06
N ALA A 106 -5.02 -1.69 -2.54
CA ALA A 106 -4.60 -2.83 -3.34
C ALA A 106 -5.63 -3.16 -4.45
N LYS A 107 -6.92 -3.16 -4.13
CA LYS A 107 -8.02 -3.41 -5.08
C LYS A 107 -8.11 -2.34 -6.17
N ALA A 108 -7.85 -1.08 -5.85
CA ALA A 108 -7.85 -0.02 -6.85
C ALA A 108 -6.79 -0.22 -7.96
N TYR A 109 -5.75 -1.02 -7.72
CA TYR A 109 -4.75 -1.41 -8.73
C TYR A 109 -5.05 -2.75 -9.42
N PHE A 110 -6.02 -3.52 -8.94
CA PHE A 110 -6.52 -4.74 -9.58
C PHE A 110 -8.02 -4.88 -9.29
N PRO A 111 -8.88 -4.07 -9.94
CA PRO A 111 -10.31 -4.00 -9.63
C PRO A 111 -11.04 -5.34 -9.72
N GLU A 112 -10.61 -6.20 -10.64
CA GLU A 112 -11.09 -7.56 -10.90
C GLU A 112 -10.56 -8.62 -9.92
N ALA A 113 -9.75 -8.23 -8.94
CA ALA A 113 -9.24 -9.16 -7.94
C ALA A 113 -10.37 -9.91 -7.23
N THR A 114 -10.18 -11.23 -7.13
CA THR A 114 -11.08 -12.17 -6.45
C THR A 114 -10.58 -12.54 -5.06
N LYS A 115 -9.28 -12.38 -4.80
CA LYS A 115 -8.62 -12.74 -3.54
C LYS A 115 -7.67 -11.64 -3.06
N PHE A 116 -7.34 -11.67 -1.78
CA PHE A 116 -6.39 -10.75 -1.17
C PHE A 116 -5.39 -11.47 -0.28
N VAL A 117 -4.19 -10.90 -0.17
CA VAL A 117 -3.20 -11.34 0.81
C VAL A 117 -2.67 -10.17 1.62
N ALA A 118 -2.46 -10.41 2.90
CA ALA A 118 -1.60 -9.62 3.76
C ALA A 118 -0.17 -10.15 3.67
N VAL A 119 0.80 -9.27 3.50
CA VAL A 119 2.23 -9.60 3.47
C VAL A 119 2.95 -8.87 4.58
N GLY A 120 4.17 -9.30 4.92
CA GLY A 120 5.08 -8.47 5.72
C GLY A 120 6.35 -8.13 4.97
N VAL A 121 6.68 -6.85 4.95
CA VAL A 121 7.87 -6.27 4.32
C VAL A 121 8.72 -5.61 5.40
N LYS A 122 10.05 -5.67 5.29
CA LYS A 122 10.94 -4.93 6.20
C LYS A 122 10.73 -3.43 5.99
N LEU A 123 10.53 -2.70 7.08
CA LEU A 123 10.32 -1.25 7.03
C LEU A 123 11.47 -0.53 6.32
N THR A 124 12.71 -0.98 6.55
CA THR A 124 13.92 -0.44 5.93
C THR A 124 14.06 -0.76 4.44
N GLU A 125 13.26 -1.68 3.90
CA GLU A 125 13.24 -2.06 2.47
C GLU A 125 11.96 -1.51 1.77
N LEU A 126 11.09 -0.81 2.49
CA LEU A 126 9.84 -0.27 1.98
C LEU A 126 10.09 1.08 1.31
N GLN A 127 9.81 1.15 0.01
CA GLN A 127 9.92 2.37 -0.78
C GLN A 127 8.53 2.85 -1.19
N PRO A 128 8.02 3.97 -0.64
CA PRO A 128 6.81 4.61 -1.13
C PRO A 128 6.94 4.99 -2.60
N ILE A 129 5.83 4.87 -3.33
CA ILE A 129 5.71 5.39 -4.69
C ILE A 129 4.79 6.58 -4.63
N TYR A 130 5.25 7.71 -5.15
CA TYR A 130 4.47 8.93 -5.19
C TYR A 130 4.19 9.34 -6.63
N ARG A 131 2.93 9.59 -6.91
CA ARG A 131 2.45 10.31 -8.08
C ARG A 131 1.23 11.08 -7.62
N ASP A 132 1.23 12.39 -7.87
CA ASP A 132 0.14 13.26 -7.48
C ASP A 132 -1.22 12.74 -7.99
N GLY A 133 -2.24 12.82 -7.14
CA GLY A 133 -3.59 12.31 -7.39
C GLY A 133 -3.73 10.79 -7.55
N SER A 134 -2.67 9.98 -7.34
CA SER A 134 -2.75 8.53 -7.52
C SER A 134 -3.03 7.77 -6.22
N THR A 135 -3.68 6.60 -6.35
CA THR A 135 -3.89 5.65 -5.26
C THR A 135 -2.56 5.30 -4.56
N ALA A 136 -2.50 5.41 -3.24
CA ALA A 136 -1.29 5.10 -2.48
C ALA A 136 -0.79 3.66 -2.72
N LYS A 137 0.51 3.51 -2.94
CA LYS A 137 1.20 2.22 -2.99
C LYS A 137 2.68 2.38 -2.63
N CYS A 138 3.32 1.27 -2.30
CA CYS A 138 4.75 1.18 -2.12
C CYS A 138 5.31 0.00 -2.93
N LYS A 139 6.64 -0.13 -2.93
CA LYS A 139 7.35 -1.29 -3.45
C LYS A 139 8.41 -1.78 -2.48
N ALA A 140 8.76 -3.05 -2.62
CA ALA A 140 9.80 -3.71 -1.83
C ALA A 140 10.49 -4.81 -2.63
N PRO A 141 11.73 -5.19 -2.29
CA PRO A 141 12.44 -6.26 -2.99
C PRO A 141 11.86 -7.65 -2.70
N ARG A 142 11.23 -7.84 -1.53
CA ARG A 142 10.77 -9.16 -1.07
C ARG A 142 9.76 -9.08 0.07
N VAL A 143 9.05 -10.18 0.24
CA VAL A 143 8.21 -10.46 1.40
C VAL A 143 9.03 -11.25 2.44
N VAL A 144 9.01 -10.80 3.70
CA VAL A 144 9.76 -11.43 4.82
C VAL A 144 8.87 -12.18 5.80
N ARG A 145 7.63 -11.73 5.98
CA ARG A 145 6.55 -12.50 6.64
C ARG A 145 5.62 -13.00 5.55
N ALA A 146 5.42 -14.31 5.52
CA ALA A 146 4.72 -15.02 4.46
C ALA A 146 3.35 -14.40 4.15
N CYS A 147 2.94 -14.55 2.89
CA CYS A 147 1.61 -14.19 2.43
C CYS A 147 0.55 -14.92 3.27
N VAL A 148 -0.44 -14.18 3.77
CA VAL A 148 -1.59 -14.72 4.49
C VAL A 148 -2.84 -14.31 3.71
N ALA A 149 -3.66 -15.28 3.29
CA ALA A 149 -4.92 -14.97 2.65
C ALA A 149 -5.83 -14.23 3.64
N VAL A 150 -6.48 -13.16 3.18
CA VAL A 150 -7.40 -12.37 3.98
C VAL A 150 -8.65 -12.01 3.19
N ASP A 151 -9.75 -11.77 3.90
CA ASP A 151 -10.96 -11.18 3.34
C ASP A 151 -10.80 -9.66 3.12
N ILE A 152 -11.87 -8.99 2.66
CA ILE A 152 -11.86 -7.55 2.41
C ILE A 152 -11.73 -6.69 3.68
N ASP A 153 -12.00 -7.28 4.85
CA ASP A 153 -11.81 -6.64 6.17
C ASP A 153 -10.39 -6.87 6.72
N GLY A 154 -9.56 -7.66 6.03
CA GLY A 154 -8.21 -8.02 6.48
C GLY A 154 -8.18 -9.14 7.50
N LYS A 155 -9.29 -9.88 7.69
CA LYS A 155 -9.32 -11.06 8.55
C LYS A 155 -8.77 -12.26 7.78
N PRO A 156 -7.93 -13.10 8.40
CA PRO A 156 -7.44 -14.31 7.75
C PRO A 156 -8.59 -15.20 7.27
N VAL A 157 -8.49 -15.67 6.03
CA VAL A 157 -9.37 -16.73 5.51
C VAL A 157 -8.67 -18.08 5.63
N ALA A 158 -9.43 -19.13 5.92
CA ALA A 158 -8.89 -20.48 5.85
C ALA A 158 -8.32 -20.72 4.43
N PRO A 159 -7.22 -21.48 4.29
CA PRO A 159 -6.83 -21.97 2.99
C PRO A 159 -8.03 -22.69 2.37
N ASP A 160 -8.28 -22.49 1.06
CA ASP A 160 -9.22 -23.35 0.35
C ASP A 160 -8.81 -24.80 0.64
N PRO A 161 -9.73 -25.67 1.10
CA PRO A 161 -9.42 -27.07 1.25
C PRO A 161 -9.00 -27.55 -0.13
N ALA A 162 -7.70 -27.85 -0.27
CA ALA A 162 -7.11 -28.24 -1.54
C ALA A 162 -7.99 -29.30 -2.19
N GLY A 163 -8.30 -29.12 -3.47
CA GLY A 163 -9.05 -30.08 -4.26
C GLY A 163 -8.47 -31.48 -4.08
N VAL A 164 -9.17 -32.31 -3.30
CA VAL A 164 -9.00 -33.75 -3.33
C VAL A 164 -9.67 -34.23 -4.60
N THR A 165 -9.00 -34.02 -5.74
CA THR A 165 -9.15 -34.92 -6.89
C THR A 165 -8.00 -35.92 -6.81
N GLY A 166 -7.99 -36.68 -5.72
CA GLY A 166 -7.29 -37.95 -5.68
C GLY A 166 -8.18 -38.94 -6.41
N THR A 167 -7.84 -39.22 -7.66
CA THR A 167 -8.31 -40.41 -8.36
C THR A 167 -7.95 -41.62 -7.49
N GLN A 168 -8.94 -42.25 -6.88
CA GLN A 168 -8.78 -43.61 -6.37
C GLN A 168 -9.35 -44.57 -7.42
N VAL A 169 -8.42 -45.38 -7.94
CA VAL A 169 -8.53 -46.73 -8.55
C VAL A 169 -9.86 -47.17 -9.15
#